data_AF-A0A739ST61-F1
#
_entry.id   AF-A0A739ST61-F1
#
_cell.length_a   1.000
_cell.length_b   1.000
_cell.length_c   1.000
_cell.angle_alpha   90.00
_cell.angle_beta   90.00
_cell.angle_gamma   90.00
#
_symmetry.space_group_name_H-M   'P 1'
#
loop_
_entity.id
_entity.type
_entity.pdbx_description
1 polymer ?
#
loop_
_entity_poly.entity_id
_entity_poly.type
_entity_poly.pdbx_seq_one_letter_code
_entity_poly.pdbx_strand_id
1 'polypeptide(L)'
;MTRIGPLGGVAGVASGEIAAMGATIAGMGVESEIASTGIKNFMLSLTAGKSATKSQKEALRALRISPTKLAAEMQKDSKTAILKVLDSLSKLSATDRPQILTRLFGKESIGAIAPLLTNMDLLRTNFERVTDAQEYGGSMQKEYASRAATTENQLVLLKNSVNAISVTLGDTFLPAINEAAEAVMPYLEQLRTFVRANPELVQSAAKFGAALLAVGVSIG
;
A
#
# COMPACT_ATOMS: atom_id res chain seq x y z
N MET A 1 28.24 -7.45 -4.88
CA MET A 1 27.61 -6.29 -5.56
C MET A 1 26.63 -6.82 -6.60
N THR A 2 25.32 -6.81 -6.32
CA THR A 2 24.24 -6.71 -7.33
C THR A 2 22.88 -6.46 -6.67
N ARG A 3 22.43 -5.21 -6.80
CA ARG A 3 21.05 -4.70 -6.77
C ARG A 3 20.18 -4.99 -5.54
N ILE A 4 20.35 -4.14 -4.53
CA ILE A 4 19.17 -3.46 -3.99
C ILE A 4 18.77 -2.41 -5.04
N GLY A 5 17.55 -2.50 -5.58
CA GLY A 5 17.00 -1.58 -6.57
C GLY A 5 15.73 -0.89 -6.05
N PRO A 6 15.50 0.39 -6.38
CA PRO A 6 14.64 1.33 -5.66
C PRO A 6 13.15 1.17 -5.98
N LEU A 7 12.58 0.00 -5.68
CA LEU A 7 11.14 -0.24 -5.90
C LEU A 7 10.28 0.15 -4.69
N GLY A 8 10.89 0.40 -3.53
CA GLY A 8 10.20 0.88 -2.33
C GLY A 8 9.79 2.36 -2.37
N GLY A 9 10.33 3.17 -3.29
CA GLY A 9 10.09 4.62 -3.34
C GLY A 9 8.75 5.03 -3.96
N VAL A 10 8.02 4.10 -4.59
CA VAL A 10 6.78 4.41 -5.36
C VAL A 10 5.54 3.72 -4.79
N ALA A 11 5.69 2.70 -3.95
CA ALA A 11 4.57 1.87 -3.48
C ALA A 11 3.94 2.35 -2.17
N GLY A 12 4.66 3.12 -1.34
CA GLY A 12 4.17 3.61 -0.04
C GLY A 12 3.63 5.05 -0.01
N VAL A 13 4.11 5.91 -0.92
CA VAL A 13 3.88 7.38 -0.91
C VAL A 13 2.75 7.81 -1.86
N ALA A 14 2.06 6.84 -2.48
CA ALA A 14 0.91 7.09 -3.36
C ALA A 14 -0.32 6.26 -2.99
N SER A 15 -0.17 5.15 -2.26
CA SER A 15 -1.29 4.30 -1.86
C SER A 15 -2.24 5.04 -0.94
N GLY A 16 -1.70 5.87 -0.03
CA GLY A 16 -2.49 6.67 0.88
C GLY A 16 -3.28 7.78 0.17
N GLU A 17 -2.63 8.48 -0.75
CA GLU A 17 -3.23 9.55 -1.52
C GLU A 17 -4.31 9.03 -2.48
N ILE A 18 -4.08 7.87 -3.10
CA ILE A 18 -5.08 7.19 -3.94
C ILE A 18 -6.29 6.78 -3.10
N ALA A 19 -6.08 6.24 -1.89
CA ALA A 19 -7.16 5.88 -0.98
C ALA A 19 -7.97 7.12 -0.54
N ALA A 20 -7.31 8.23 -0.21
CA ALA A 20 -7.96 9.48 0.18
C ALA A 20 -8.80 10.08 -0.97
N MET A 21 -8.26 10.10 -2.19
CA MET A 21 -9.01 10.55 -3.37
C MET A 21 -10.18 9.61 -3.68
N GLY A 22 -9.96 8.29 -3.63
CA GLY A 22 -10.99 7.28 -3.85
C GLY A 22 -12.14 7.39 -2.84
N ALA A 23 -11.84 7.54 -1.55
CA ALA A 23 -12.84 7.74 -0.51
C ALA A 23 -13.65 9.03 -0.71
N THR A 24 -12.99 10.11 -1.14
CA THR A 24 -13.65 11.39 -1.44
C THR A 24 -14.62 11.24 -2.61
N ILE A 25 -14.18 10.61 -3.70
CA ILE A 25 -14.96 10.44 -4.93
C ILE A 25 -16.11 9.44 -4.73
N ALA A 26 -15.87 8.35 -3.99
CA ALA A 26 -16.89 7.36 -3.64
C ALA A 26 -17.98 7.96 -2.75
N GLY A 27 -17.61 8.82 -1.79
CA GLY A 27 -18.57 9.56 -0.96
C GLY A 27 -19.48 10.50 -1.75
N MET A 28 -19.14 10.79 -3.00
CA MET A 28 -19.92 11.60 -3.94
C MET A 28 -20.72 10.78 -4.96
N GLY A 29 -20.76 9.46 -4.80
CA GLY A 29 -21.57 8.56 -5.64
C GLY A 29 -20.99 8.32 -7.04
N VAL A 30 -19.69 8.53 -7.24
CA VAL A 30 -19.04 8.22 -8.53
C VAL A 30 -18.67 6.74 -8.59
N GLU A 31 -18.98 6.12 -9.72
CA GLU A 31 -18.68 4.72 -10.01
C GLU A 31 -17.19 4.40 -9.88
N SER A 32 -16.88 3.24 -9.29
CA SER A 32 -15.51 2.82 -8.97
C SER A 32 -14.59 2.79 -10.20
N GLU A 33 -15.10 2.38 -11.36
CA GLU A 33 -14.33 2.33 -12.61
C GLU A 33 -13.94 3.73 -13.11
N ILE A 34 -14.88 4.68 -13.03
CA ILE A 34 -14.66 6.08 -13.41
C ILE A 34 -13.68 6.74 -12.44
N ALA A 35 -13.85 6.49 -11.14
CA ALA A 35 -12.94 6.96 -10.11
C ALA A 35 -11.52 6.43 -10.32
N SER A 36 -11.37 5.11 -10.53
CA SER A 36 -10.08 4.44 -10.68
C SER A 36 -9.32 4.92 -11.92
N THR A 37 -9.99 4.94 -13.07
CA THR A 37 -9.41 5.44 -14.32
C THR A 37 -9.06 6.92 -14.23
N GLY A 38 -9.93 7.72 -13.64
CA GLY A 38 -9.70 9.15 -13.46
C GLY A 38 -8.52 9.46 -12.54
N ILE A 39 -8.42 8.79 -11.39
CA ILE A 39 -7.30 8.92 -10.45
C ILE A 39 -5.99 8.47 -11.10
N LYS A 40 -5.98 7.33 -11.82
CA LYS A 40 -4.80 6.84 -12.54
C LYS A 40 -4.25 7.88 -13.51
N ASN A 41 -5.10 8.41 -14.38
CA ASN A 41 -4.72 9.40 -15.39
C ASN A 41 -4.32 10.75 -14.77
N PHE A 42 -4.98 11.13 -13.66
CA PHE A 42 -4.59 12.29 -12.87
C PHE A 42 -3.16 12.14 -12.35
N MET A 43 -2.86 11.04 -11.64
CA MET A 43 -1.54 10.77 -11.08
C MET A 43 -0.44 10.65 -12.14
N LEU A 44 -0.72 10.00 -13.26
CA LEU A 44 0.21 9.93 -14.41
C LEU A 44 0.55 11.32 -14.94
N SER A 45 -0.44 12.22 -15.02
CA SER A 45 -0.23 13.58 -15.52
C SER A 45 0.62 14.43 -14.56
N LEU A 46 0.44 14.27 -13.25
CA LEU A 46 1.22 15.02 -12.25
C LEU A 46 2.68 14.53 -12.16
N THR A 47 2.91 13.26 -12.45
CA THR A 47 4.25 12.64 -12.37
C THR A 47 5.00 12.65 -13.70
N ALA A 48 4.36 13.07 -14.79
CA ALA A 48 4.92 13.02 -16.15
C ALA A 48 6.24 13.81 -16.32
N GLY A 49 6.44 14.90 -15.57
CA GLY A 49 7.71 15.64 -15.56
C GLY A 49 8.15 16.09 -16.96
N LYS A 50 9.35 15.65 -17.38
CA LYS A 50 9.89 15.96 -18.72
C LYS A 50 9.08 15.32 -19.85
N SER A 51 8.47 14.16 -19.58
CA SER A 51 7.66 13.37 -20.51
C SER A 51 6.24 13.93 -20.70
N ALA A 52 5.87 14.99 -19.98
CA ALA A 52 4.58 15.66 -20.20
C ALA A 52 4.41 16.09 -21.66
N THR A 53 3.23 15.86 -22.22
CA THR A 53 2.89 16.23 -23.59
C THR A 53 2.88 17.75 -23.77
N LYS A 54 2.86 18.22 -25.02
CA LYS A 54 2.77 19.66 -25.32
C LYS A 54 1.52 20.31 -24.69
N SER A 55 0.38 19.63 -24.79
CA SER A 55 -0.90 20.06 -24.20
C SER A 55 -0.81 20.16 -22.66
N GLN A 56 -0.24 19.16 -22.01
CA GLN A 56 -0.07 19.16 -20.54
C GLN A 56 0.89 20.28 -20.09
N LYS A 57 1.98 20.51 -20.82
CA LYS A 57 2.93 21.60 -20.56
C LYS A 57 2.27 22.97 -20.68
N GLU A 58 1.43 23.16 -21.69
CA GLU A 58 0.64 24.38 -21.89
C GLU A 58 -0.36 24.62 -20.75
N ALA A 59 -1.09 23.58 -20.34
CA ALA A 59 -2.04 23.64 -19.24
C ALA A 59 -1.34 23.97 -17.90
N LEU A 60 -0.24 23.28 -17.58
CA LEU A 60 0.54 23.54 -16.37
C LEU A 60 1.14 24.96 -16.36
N ARG A 61 1.59 25.46 -17.51
CA ARG A 61 2.06 26.84 -17.63
C ARG A 61 0.96 27.86 -17.36
N ALA A 62 -0.27 27.61 -17.82
CA ALA A 62 -1.42 28.46 -17.49
C ALA A 62 -1.69 28.51 -15.97
N LEU A 63 -1.41 27.42 -15.27
CA LEU A 63 -1.46 27.33 -13.80
C LEU A 63 -0.19 27.87 -13.11
N ARG A 64 0.81 28.35 -13.85
CA ARG A 64 2.14 28.75 -13.36
C ARG A 64 2.89 27.62 -12.64
N ILE A 65 2.66 26.37 -13.06
CA ILE A 65 3.31 25.17 -12.54
C ILE A 65 4.32 24.65 -13.56
N SER A 66 5.54 24.36 -13.10
CA SER A 66 6.54 23.67 -13.91
C SER A 66 6.31 22.15 -13.85
N PRO A 67 6.24 21.44 -14.99
CA PRO A 67 6.08 19.99 -15.02
C PRO A 67 7.18 19.24 -14.27
N THR A 68 8.43 19.65 -14.43
CA THR A 68 9.57 18.99 -13.79
C THR A 68 9.58 19.22 -12.28
N LYS A 69 9.22 20.44 -11.85
CA LYS A 69 9.09 20.77 -10.43
C LYS A 69 7.93 20.01 -9.81
N LEU A 70 6.79 19.95 -10.49
CA LEU A 70 5.61 19.21 -10.03
C LEU A 70 5.92 17.72 -9.84
N ALA A 71 6.57 17.08 -10.81
CA ALA A 71 6.94 15.67 -10.68
C ALA A 71 7.89 15.43 -9.49
N ALA A 72 8.83 16.35 -9.23
CA ALA A 72 9.70 16.26 -8.06
C ALA A 72 8.94 16.50 -6.74
N GLU A 73 8.02 17.45 -6.72
CA GLU A 73 7.12 17.69 -5.57
C GLU A 73 6.26 16.46 -5.31
N MET A 74 5.70 15.82 -6.33
CA MET A 74 4.93 14.57 -6.22
C MET A 74 5.71 13.41 -5.61
N GLN A 75 7.04 13.35 -5.82
CA GLN A 75 7.89 12.33 -5.21
C GLN A 75 8.23 12.63 -3.75
N LYS A 76 8.29 13.91 -3.38
CA LYS A 76 8.70 14.36 -2.05
C LYS A 76 7.53 14.49 -1.09
N ASP A 77 6.44 15.09 -1.57
CA ASP A 77 5.22 15.39 -0.83
C ASP A 77 4.05 15.44 -1.83
N SER A 78 3.54 14.25 -2.16
CA SER A 78 2.43 14.02 -3.09
C SER A 78 1.16 14.72 -2.64
N LYS A 79 0.82 14.66 -1.34
CA LYS A 79 -0.33 15.35 -0.75
C LYS A 79 -0.30 16.85 -1.05
N THR A 80 0.79 17.54 -0.70
CA THR A 80 0.91 18.99 -0.90
C THR A 80 0.89 19.34 -2.39
N ALA A 81 1.56 18.53 -3.23
CA ALA A 81 1.57 18.74 -4.67
C ALA A 81 0.18 18.58 -5.32
N ILE A 82 -0.59 17.56 -4.95
CA ILE A 82 -1.96 17.33 -5.42
C ILE A 82 -2.85 18.51 -5.01
N LEU A 83 -2.82 18.90 -3.74
CA LEU A 83 -3.62 20.02 -3.23
C LEU A 83 -3.28 21.34 -3.92
N LYS A 84 -2.00 21.59 -4.19
CA LYS A 84 -1.55 22.79 -4.92
C LYS A 84 -2.13 22.84 -6.34
N VAL A 85 -2.16 21.71 -7.06
CA VAL A 85 -2.72 21.65 -8.41
C VAL A 85 -4.23 21.85 -8.38
N LEU A 86 -4.94 21.18 -7.46
CA LEU A 86 -6.39 21.29 -7.31
C LEU A 86 -6.81 22.72 -6.87
N ASP A 87 -6.07 23.34 -5.97
CA ASP A 87 -6.26 24.75 -5.57
C ASP A 87 -5.97 25.73 -6.72
N SER A 88 -4.99 25.44 -7.58
CA SER A 88 -4.76 26.27 -8.77
C SER A 88 -5.92 26.15 -9.78
N LEU A 89 -6.51 24.96 -9.90
CA LEU A 89 -7.66 24.71 -10.78
C LEU A 89 -8.96 25.30 -10.25
N SER A 90 -9.18 25.30 -8.93
CA SER A 90 -10.38 25.87 -8.31
C SER A 90 -10.46 27.39 -8.51
N LYS A 91 -9.31 28.07 -8.61
CA LYS A 91 -9.19 29.51 -8.87
C LYS A 91 -9.44 29.92 -10.32
N LEU A 92 -9.46 28.97 -11.26
CA LEU A 92 -9.81 29.28 -12.65
C LEU A 92 -11.28 29.65 -12.79
N SER A 93 -11.60 30.46 -13.80
CA SER A 93 -12.99 30.77 -14.17
C SER A 93 -13.74 29.50 -14.57
N ALA A 94 -15.07 29.51 -14.44
CA ALA A 94 -15.91 28.39 -14.89
C ALA A 94 -15.77 28.10 -16.39
N THR A 95 -15.39 29.13 -17.18
CA THR A 95 -15.17 29.03 -18.62
C THR A 95 -13.84 28.34 -18.96
N ASP A 96 -12.76 28.67 -18.25
CA ASP A 96 -11.42 28.16 -18.58
C ASP A 96 -11.14 26.80 -17.96
N ARG A 97 -11.73 26.52 -16.79
CA ARG A 97 -11.43 25.33 -15.99
C ARG A 97 -11.66 24.01 -16.75
N PRO A 98 -12.78 23.78 -17.49
CA PRO A 98 -13.01 22.53 -18.20
C PRO A 98 -11.95 22.26 -19.29
N GLN A 99 -11.51 23.32 -19.97
CA GLN A 99 -10.48 23.22 -21.01
C GLN A 99 -9.12 22.86 -20.41
N ILE A 100 -8.73 23.50 -19.30
CA ILE A 100 -7.47 23.19 -18.60
C ILE A 100 -7.51 21.77 -18.03
N LEU A 101 -8.61 21.35 -17.41
CA LEU A 101 -8.81 19.98 -16.91
C LEU A 101 -8.64 18.95 -18.03
N THR A 102 -9.31 19.15 -19.16
CA THR A 102 -9.24 18.25 -20.32
C THR A 102 -7.82 18.16 -20.88
N ARG A 103 -7.13 19.30 -21.03
CA ARG A 103 -5.78 19.34 -21.58
C ARG A 103 -4.74 18.71 -20.68
N LEU A 104 -4.96 18.79 -19.37
CA LEU A 104 -4.01 18.31 -18.37
C LEU A 104 -4.22 16.82 -18.06
N PHE A 105 -5.46 16.39 -17.93
CA PHE A 105 -5.80 15.05 -17.41
C PHE A 105 -6.53 14.15 -18.42
N GLY A 106 -7.03 14.70 -19.52
CA GLY A 106 -7.89 13.98 -20.46
C GLY A 106 -9.36 14.04 -20.05
N LYS A 107 -10.25 13.76 -21.01
CA LYS A 107 -11.71 13.83 -20.81
C LYS A 107 -12.22 12.81 -19.80
N GLU A 108 -11.63 11.62 -19.80
CA GLU A 108 -12.01 10.49 -18.95
C GLU A 108 -11.77 10.77 -17.46
N SER A 109 -10.84 11.68 -17.15
CA SER A 109 -10.52 12.04 -15.76
C SER A 109 -11.43 13.10 -15.16
N ILE A 110 -12.22 13.80 -15.97
CA ILE A 110 -13.06 14.90 -15.49
C ILE A 110 -14.07 14.40 -14.46
N GLY A 111 -14.66 13.22 -14.69
CA GLY A 111 -15.63 12.59 -13.79
C GLY A 111 -15.09 12.29 -12.40
N ALA A 112 -13.77 12.07 -12.26
CA ALA A 112 -13.13 11.85 -10.97
C ALA A 112 -12.60 13.16 -10.35
N ILE A 113 -12.10 14.10 -11.17
CA ILE A 113 -11.43 15.31 -10.67
C ILE A 113 -12.43 16.40 -10.28
N ALA A 114 -13.52 16.58 -11.03
CA ALA A 114 -14.52 17.60 -10.71
C ALA A 114 -15.12 17.43 -9.30
N PRO A 115 -15.49 16.22 -8.85
CA PRO A 115 -15.88 15.95 -7.47
C PRO A 115 -14.84 16.38 -6.42
N LEU A 116 -13.56 16.11 -6.67
CA LEU A 116 -12.49 16.53 -5.77
C LEU A 116 -12.48 18.07 -5.63
N LEU A 117 -12.56 18.79 -6.76
CA LEU A 117 -12.54 20.25 -6.78
C LEU A 117 -13.71 20.89 -6.03
N THR A 118 -14.89 20.26 -6.03
CA THR A 118 -16.06 20.76 -5.32
C THR A 118 -16.05 20.40 -3.84
N ASN A 119 -15.26 19.41 -3.43
CA ASN A 119 -15.17 18.91 -2.04
C ASN A 119 -13.73 18.90 -1.51
N MET A 120 -13.05 20.04 -1.64
CA MET A 120 -11.65 20.20 -1.21
C MET A 120 -11.44 19.98 0.29
N ASP A 121 -12.40 20.32 1.14
CA ASP A 121 -12.28 20.13 2.59
C ASP A 121 -12.38 18.65 2.97
N LEU A 122 -13.28 17.90 2.32
CA LEU A 122 -13.39 16.46 2.49
C LEU A 122 -12.12 15.75 2.01
N LEU A 123 -11.54 16.20 0.88
CA LEU A 123 -10.28 15.66 0.38
C LEU A 123 -9.13 15.91 1.39
N ARG A 124 -9.01 17.12 1.93
CA ARG A 124 -8.00 17.44 2.96
C ARG A 124 -8.15 16.56 4.19
N THR A 125 -9.38 16.42 4.68
CA THR A 125 -9.73 15.54 5.81
C THR A 125 -9.33 14.09 5.52
N ASN A 126 -9.61 13.59 4.32
CA ASN A 126 -9.25 12.22 3.95
C ASN A 126 -7.73 12.04 3.80
N PHE A 127 -6.99 13.05 3.33
CA PHE A 127 -5.53 13.00 3.34
C PHE A 127 -4.96 12.99 4.76
N GLU A 128 -5.53 13.76 5.68
CA GLU A 128 -5.14 13.74 7.10
C GLU A 128 -5.40 12.37 7.73
N ARG A 129 -6.62 11.82 7.56
CA ARG A 129 -6.96 10.47 8.06
C ARG A 129 -6.02 9.38 7.56
N VAL A 130 -5.61 9.47 6.30
CA VAL A 130 -4.68 8.48 5.74
C VAL A 130 -3.25 8.71 6.22
N THR A 131 -2.83 9.97 6.38
CA THR A 131 -1.54 10.30 7.01
C THR A 131 -1.51 9.77 8.45
N ASP A 132 -2.56 10.01 9.23
CA ASP A 132 -2.72 9.52 10.60
C ASP A 132 -2.74 7.99 10.63
N ALA A 133 -3.49 7.34 9.75
CA ALA A 133 -3.49 5.88 9.65
C ALA A 133 -2.10 5.32 9.28
N GLN A 134 -1.29 6.03 8.49
CA GLN A 134 0.07 5.64 8.18
C GLN A 134 1.04 5.89 9.35
N GLU A 135 0.93 7.01 10.06
CA GLU A 135 1.77 7.36 11.20
C GLU A 135 1.44 6.51 12.43
N TYR A 136 0.16 6.41 12.80
CA TYR A 136 -0.32 5.66 13.96
C TYR A 136 -0.49 4.17 13.68
N GLY A 137 -0.92 3.78 12.48
CA GLY A 137 -0.84 2.38 12.05
C GLY A 137 0.62 1.92 11.97
N GLY A 138 1.53 2.76 11.47
CA GLY A 138 2.96 2.48 11.50
C GLY A 138 3.50 2.25 12.92
N SER A 139 2.97 2.94 13.94
CA SER A 139 3.37 2.76 15.34
C SER A 139 2.84 1.46 15.97
N MET A 140 1.60 1.05 15.68
CA MET A 140 1.07 -0.26 16.12
C MET A 140 1.78 -1.41 15.39
N GLN A 141 2.07 -1.26 14.10
CA GLN A 141 2.87 -2.22 13.34
C GLN A 141 4.34 -2.18 13.75
N LYS A 142 4.91 -1.07 14.23
CA LYS A 142 6.27 -1.02 14.80
C LYS A 142 6.34 -1.63 16.19
N GLU A 143 5.35 -1.39 17.05
CA GLU A 143 5.20 -2.03 18.35
C GLU A 143 5.01 -3.54 18.16
N TYR A 144 4.09 -3.94 17.26
CA TYR A 144 3.88 -5.32 16.85
C TYR A 144 5.12 -5.90 16.19
N ALA A 145 5.80 -5.21 15.27
CA ALA A 145 7.03 -5.70 14.64
C ALA A 145 8.20 -5.73 15.61
N SER A 146 8.25 -4.87 16.62
CA SER A 146 9.29 -4.90 17.66
C SER A 146 9.05 -6.05 18.64
N ARG A 147 7.79 -6.39 18.92
CA ARG A 147 7.40 -7.59 19.69
C ARG A 147 7.50 -8.88 18.86
N ALA A 148 7.21 -8.82 17.56
CA ALA A 148 7.34 -9.93 16.63
C ALA A 148 8.80 -10.18 16.24
N ALA A 149 9.65 -9.14 16.15
CA ALA A 149 11.09 -9.26 15.87
C ALA A 149 11.85 -10.08 16.92
N THR A 150 11.32 -10.23 18.12
CA THR A 150 11.98 -10.98 19.20
C THR A 150 11.57 -12.45 19.26
N THR A 151 10.50 -12.92 18.59
CA THR A 151 10.15 -14.36 18.57
C THR A 151 9.30 -14.82 17.37
N GLU A 152 8.41 -14.00 16.82
CA GLU A 152 7.43 -14.40 15.78
C GLU A 152 7.98 -14.27 14.34
N ASN A 153 8.90 -13.33 14.08
CA ASN A 153 9.46 -13.05 12.75
C ASN A 153 10.25 -14.23 12.16
N GLN A 154 10.93 -15.03 12.99
CA GLN A 154 11.68 -16.19 12.50
C GLN A 154 10.76 -17.34 12.08
N LEU A 155 9.61 -17.51 12.75
CA LEU A 155 8.62 -18.53 12.41
C LEU A 155 7.74 -18.11 11.21
N VAL A 156 7.42 -16.83 11.09
CA VAL A 156 6.65 -16.29 9.96
C VAL A 156 7.49 -16.22 8.68
N LEU A 157 8.77 -15.86 8.74
CA LEU A 157 9.67 -15.93 7.58
C LEU A 157 9.84 -17.36 7.08
N LEU A 158 9.97 -18.34 7.97
CA LEU A 158 10.02 -19.77 7.59
C LEU A 158 8.73 -20.20 6.87
N LYS A 159 7.55 -19.84 7.43
CA LYS A 159 6.24 -20.16 6.85
C LYS A 159 5.99 -19.45 5.51
N ASN A 160 6.45 -18.21 5.37
CA ASN A 160 6.32 -17.43 4.15
C ASN A 160 7.28 -17.91 3.04
N SER A 161 8.49 -18.34 3.39
CA SER A 161 9.40 -18.97 2.43
C SER A 161 8.84 -20.31 1.91
N VAL A 162 8.21 -21.10 2.78
CA VAL A 162 7.53 -22.35 2.37
C VAL A 162 6.34 -22.06 1.44
N ASN A 163 5.48 -21.10 1.78
CA ASN A 163 4.33 -20.73 0.94
C ASN A 163 4.71 -20.05 -0.39
N ALA A 164 5.75 -19.21 -0.41
CA ALA A 164 6.18 -18.51 -1.63
C ALA A 164 6.79 -19.47 -2.68
N ILE A 165 7.41 -20.56 -2.23
CA ILE A 165 7.90 -21.63 -3.11
C ILE A 165 6.71 -22.40 -3.74
N SER A 166 5.63 -22.60 -2.99
CA SER A 166 4.43 -23.28 -3.48
C SER A 166 3.60 -22.47 -4.48
N VAL A 167 3.58 -21.14 -4.36
CA VAL A 167 2.72 -20.28 -5.20
C VAL A 167 3.37 -19.89 -6.53
N THR A 168 4.70 -19.94 -6.64
CA THR A 168 5.43 -19.39 -7.80
C THR A 168 5.81 -20.45 -8.85
N LEU A 169 5.70 -21.76 -8.56
CA LEU A 169 6.18 -22.84 -9.44
C LEU A 169 5.17 -24.00 -9.59
N GLY A 170 3.88 -23.67 -9.72
CA GLY A 170 2.82 -24.63 -10.06
C GLY A 170 2.84 -25.00 -11.55
N ASP A 171 3.74 -25.93 -11.89
CA ASP A 171 3.60 -27.01 -12.91
C ASP A 171 4.97 -27.65 -13.23
N THR A 172 6.08 -26.91 -13.02
CA THR A 172 7.43 -27.40 -13.36
C THR A 172 8.13 -28.12 -12.19
N PHE A 173 7.78 -27.83 -10.94
CA PHE A 173 8.46 -28.38 -9.74
C PHE A 173 7.61 -29.35 -8.91
N LEU A 174 6.35 -29.57 -9.27
CA LEU A 174 5.44 -30.49 -8.58
C LEU A 174 6.06 -31.88 -8.32
N PRO A 175 6.82 -32.50 -9.25
CA PRO A 175 7.44 -33.80 -9.00
C PRO A 175 8.48 -33.76 -7.86
N ALA A 176 9.32 -32.72 -7.82
CA ALA A 176 10.37 -32.56 -6.80
C ALA A 176 9.79 -32.18 -5.43
N ILE A 177 8.68 -31.44 -5.40
CA ILE A 177 7.95 -31.13 -4.16
C ILE A 177 7.28 -32.39 -3.60
N ASN A 178 6.72 -33.25 -4.46
CA ASN A 178 6.12 -34.51 -4.02
C ASN A 178 7.19 -35.47 -3.47
N GLU A 179 8.36 -35.59 -4.12
CA GLU A 179 9.50 -36.38 -3.60
C GLU A 179 10.00 -35.86 -2.24
N ALA A 180 10.13 -34.54 -2.09
CA ALA A 180 10.56 -33.93 -0.82
C ALA A 180 9.52 -34.09 0.30
N ALA A 181 8.23 -34.00 -0.02
CA ALA A 181 7.15 -34.22 0.94
C ALA A 181 7.10 -35.68 1.41
N GLU A 182 7.29 -36.65 0.49
CA GLU A 182 7.39 -38.07 0.82
C GLU A 182 8.61 -38.38 1.69
N ALA A 183 9.74 -37.69 1.49
CA ALA A 183 10.94 -37.84 2.31
C ALA A 183 10.78 -37.31 3.75
N VAL A 184 9.90 -36.32 3.98
CA VAL A 184 9.69 -35.69 5.30
C VAL A 184 8.57 -36.38 6.11
N MET A 185 7.59 -36.96 5.44
CA MET A 185 6.49 -37.73 6.06
C MET A 185 6.93 -38.74 7.15
N PRO A 186 7.98 -39.58 6.97
CA PRO A 186 8.39 -40.52 8.01
C PRO A 186 8.87 -39.84 9.31
N TYR A 187 9.47 -38.66 9.23
CA TYR A 187 9.90 -37.90 10.42
C TYR A 187 8.73 -37.24 11.14
N LEU A 188 7.72 -36.80 10.41
CA LEU A 188 6.48 -36.28 10.99
C LEU A 188 5.68 -37.37 11.68
N GLU A 189 5.68 -38.59 11.13
CA GLU A 189 5.07 -39.74 11.80
C GLU A 189 5.89 -40.20 13.02
N GLN A 190 7.23 -40.09 13.00
CA GLN A 190 8.05 -40.29 14.21
C GLN A 190 7.75 -39.25 15.29
N LEU A 191 7.59 -37.97 14.92
CA LEU A 191 7.21 -36.91 15.85
C LEU A 191 5.80 -37.15 16.42
N ARG A 192 4.85 -37.54 15.58
CA ARG A 192 3.49 -37.90 16.00
C ARG A 192 3.48 -39.10 16.94
N THR A 193 4.32 -40.09 16.67
CA THR A 193 4.49 -41.27 17.52
C THR A 193 5.13 -40.88 18.85
N PHE A 194 6.13 -40.01 18.84
CA PHE A 194 6.75 -39.48 20.05
C PHE A 194 5.75 -38.70 20.92
N VAL A 195 4.93 -37.84 20.32
CA VAL A 195 3.87 -37.08 21.01
C VAL A 195 2.80 -38.02 21.58
N ARG A 196 2.42 -39.07 20.84
CA ARG A 196 1.47 -40.09 21.32
C ARG A 196 2.04 -40.99 22.41
N ALA A 197 3.33 -41.28 22.36
CA ALA A 197 4.03 -42.11 23.36
C ALA A 197 4.38 -41.31 24.62
N ASN A 198 4.51 -39.98 24.52
CA ASN A 198 4.89 -39.10 25.63
C ASN A 198 3.86 -37.98 25.87
N PRO A 199 2.56 -38.29 26.01
CA PRO A 199 1.51 -37.28 26.12
C PRO A 199 1.63 -36.44 27.40
N GLU A 200 2.17 -37.02 28.47
CA GLU A 200 2.39 -36.32 29.74
C GLU A 200 3.54 -35.29 29.68
N LEU A 201 4.61 -35.59 28.94
CA LEU A 201 5.72 -34.65 28.73
C LEU A 201 5.27 -33.46 27.86
N VAL A 202 4.43 -33.73 26.85
CA VAL A 202 3.87 -32.67 25.99
C VAL A 202 2.87 -31.81 26.77
N GLN A 203 2.00 -32.41 27.59
CA GLN A 203 1.06 -31.66 28.44
C GLN A 203 1.78 -30.86 29.51
N SER A 204 2.83 -31.38 30.14
CA SER A 204 3.59 -30.66 31.17
C SER A 204 4.37 -29.49 30.58
N ALA A 205 4.98 -29.65 29.40
CA ALA A 205 5.59 -28.54 28.68
C ALA A 205 4.57 -27.44 28.33
N ALA A 206 3.37 -27.82 27.88
CA ALA A 206 2.29 -26.88 27.58
C ALA A 206 1.77 -26.16 28.83
N LYS A 207 1.56 -26.90 29.94
CA LYS A 207 1.13 -26.34 31.24
C LYS A 207 2.18 -25.40 31.83
N PHE A 208 3.46 -25.75 31.71
CA PHE A 208 4.57 -24.91 32.16
C PHE A 208 4.66 -23.61 31.36
N GLY A 209 4.50 -23.68 30.03
CA GLY A 209 4.42 -22.49 29.18
C GLY A 209 3.24 -21.58 29.54
N ALA A 210 2.06 -22.16 29.82
CA ALA A 210 0.89 -21.41 30.24
C ALA A 210 1.05 -20.75 31.63
N ALA A 211 1.70 -21.44 32.57
CA ALA A 211 1.98 -20.91 33.90
C ALA A 211 2.95 -19.72 33.86
N LEU A 212 3.99 -19.78 33.01
CA LEU A 212 4.91 -18.66 32.82
C LEU A 212 4.22 -17.43 32.22
N LEU A 213 3.27 -17.62 31.31
CA LEU A 213 2.47 -16.54 30.76
C LEU A 213 1.53 -15.91 31.81
N ALA A 214 0.91 -16.72 32.68
CA ALA A 214 0.04 -16.22 33.75
C ALA A 214 0.80 -15.39 34.81
N VAL A 215 2.04 -15.78 35.13
CA VAL A 215 2.92 -15.02 36.04
C VAL A 215 3.38 -13.71 35.37
N GLY A 216 3.67 -13.72 34.08
CA GLY A 216 4.06 -12.50 33.35
C GLY A 216 2.96 -11.45 33.24
N VAL A 217 1.68 -11.85 33.25
CA VAL A 217 0.52 -10.95 33.16
C VAL A 217 0.10 -10.39 34.53
N SER A 218 0.57 -10.98 35.65
CA SER A 218 0.23 -10.52 37.02
C SER A 218 1.27 -9.57 37.64
N ILE A 219 2.42 -9.38 37.00
CA ILE A 219 3.51 -8.48 37.44
C ILE A 219 3.56 -7.19 36.58
N GLY A 220 2.62 -7.02 35.64
CA GLY A 220 2.50 -5.86 34.74
C GLY A 220 1.30 -4.98 35.02
#